data_AF-A0A2E9IN01-F1
#
_entry.id   AF-A0A2E9IN01-F1
#
_cell.length_a   1.000
_cell.length_b   1.000
_cell.length_c   1.000
_cell.angle_alpha   90.00
_cell.angle_beta   90.00
_cell.angle_gamma   90.00
#
_symmetry.space_group_name_H-M   'P 1'
#
loop_
_entity.id
_entity.type
_entity.pdbx_description
1 polymer ?
#
loop_
_entity_poly.entity_id
_entity_poly.type
_entity_poly.pdbx_seq_one_letter_code
_entity_poly.pdbx_strand_id
1 'polypeptide(L)'
;MPSQHDNSQSSSSRKKSKRRSRSTTKFIPNLQQLTNAAAELPDPDLWPEKTYQCPIEIDGKQRTIDFALKSINRGKVLAPRWTYEGRILIRKRDA
;
A
#
# COMPACT_ATOMS: atom_id res chain seq x y z
N MET A 1 -10.90 -18.95 55.86
CA MET A 1 -11.97 -17.92 55.91
C MET A 1 -11.31 -16.56 55.88
N PRO A 2 -11.34 -15.78 54.77
CA PRO A 2 -11.78 -16.12 53.39
C PRO A 2 -10.86 -17.18 52.73
N SER A 3 -10.96 -17.60 51.46
CA SER A 3 -11.97 -17.45 50.38
C SER A 3 -11.88 -16.28 49.37
N GLN A 4 -11.41 -16.58 48.14
CA GLN A 4 -11.84 -15.98 46.83
C GLN A 4 -11.51 -14.48 46.55
N HIS A 5 -11.37 -13.97 45.31
CA HIS A 5 -11.26 -14.52 43.93
C HIS A 5 -9.94 -13.96 43.28
N ASP A 6 -9.62 -13.81 41.98
CA ASP A 6 -10.34 -13.98 40.70
C ASP A 6 -9.39 -14.21 39.48
N ASN A 7 -9.98 -14.42 38.30
CA ASN A 7 -9.38 -14.60 36.97
C ASN A 7 -9.03 -13.27 36.25
N SER A 8 -7.96 -13.26 35.44
CA SER A 8 -7.84 -12.35 34.29
C SER A 8 -6.81 -12.82 33.24
N GLN A 9 -7.22 -13.72 32.35
CA GLN A 9 -6.46 -14.11 31.17
C GLN A 9 -6.22 -12.94 30.19
N SER A 10 -5.14 -12.18 30.37
CA SER A 10 -4.70 -11.15 29.40
C SER A 10 -3.86 -11.74 28.25
N SER A 11 -4.41 -12.74 27.58
CA SER A 11 -3.84 -13.32 26.35
C SER A 11 -3.96 -12.31 25.20
N SER A 12 -3.02 -11.36 25.16
CA SER A 12 -2.92 -10.28 24.16
C SER A 12 -2.55 -10.83 22.78
N SER A 13 -3.52 -11.56 22.21
CA SER A 13 -3.53 -12.12 20.87
C SER A 13 -3.56 -10.98 19.86
N ARG A 14 -2.37 -10.42 19.60
CA ARG A 14 -2.12 -9.45 18.54
C ARG A 14 -2.61 -10.08 17.24
N LYS A 15 -3.84 -9.74 16.83
CA LYS A 15 -4.47 -10.15 15.56
C LYS A 15 -3.68 -9.49 14.42
N LYS A 16 -2.48 -10.02 14.18
CA LYS A 16 -1.54 -9.61 13.13
C LYS A 16 -2.23 -9.87 11.82
N SER A 17 -2.92 -8.83 11.33
CA SER A 17 -3.90 -8.96 10.25
C SER A 17 -3.27 -9.71 9.09
N LYS A 18 -3.81 -10.90 8.80
CA LYS A 18 -3.40 -11.71 7.66
C LYS A 18 -3.89 -10.99 6.40
N ARG A 19 -3.17 -9.93 5.99
CA ARG A 19 -3.20 -9.41 4.62
C ARG A 19 -2.92 -10.63 3.75
N ARG A 20 -3.97 -11.17 3.14
CA ARG A 20 -3.93 -12.42 2.37
C ARG A 20 -2.88 -12.23 1.28
N SER A 21 -1.71 -12.86 1.45
CA SER A 21 -0.74 -13.04 0.38
C SER A 21 -1.33 -14.04 -0.62
N ARG A 22 -2.36 -13.59 -1.35
CA ARG A 22 -2.81 -14.25 -2.56
C ARG A 22 -1.56 -14.37 -3.44
N SER A 23 -1.18 -15.59 -3.76
CA SER A 23 -0.15 -15.89 -4.74
C SER A 23 -0.70 -15.66 -6.15
N THR A 24 -1.17 -14.43 -6.41
CA THR A 24 -1.30 -13.96 -7.78
C THR A 24 0.09 -13.98 -8.39
N THR A 25 0.24 -14.60 -9.55
CA THR A 25 1.43 -14.43 -10.40
C THR A 25 1.67 -12.94 -10.52
N LYS A 26 2.78 -12.45 -9.94
CA LYS A 26 3.06 -11.02 -9.84
C LYS A 26 3.31 -10.49 -11.23
N PHE A 27 2.24 -10.00 -11.86
CA PHE A 27 2.32 -9.34 -13.13
C PHE A 27 3.20 -8.09 -12.98
N ILE A 28 4.20 -7.96 -13.87
CA ILE A 28 5.14 -6.84 -13.87
C ILE A 28 4.76 -5.93 -15.04
N PRO A 29 4.20 -4.72 -14.81
CA PRO A 29 3.94 -3.78 -15.89
C PRO A 29 5.24 -3.36 -16.56
N ASN A 30 5.18 -3.14 -17.87
CA ASN A 30 6.32 -2.53 -18.55
C ASN A 30 6.50 -1.08 -18.07
N LEU A 31 7.69 -0.51 -18.29
CA LEU A 31 8.03 0.82 -17.76
C LEU A 31 7.07 1.91 -18.26
N GLN A 32 6.55 1.79 -19.48
CA GLN A 32 5.62 2.75 -20.09
C GLN A 32 4.23 2.67 -19.46
N GLN A 33 3.67 1.47 -19.28
CA GLN A 33 2.43 1.23 -18.55
C GLN A 33 2.50 1.77 -17.11
N LEU A 34 3.61 1.48 -16.41
CA LEU A 34 3.82 1.98 -15.05
C LEU A 34 3.96 3.50 -15.01
N THR A 35 4.58 4.12 -16.03
CA THR A 35 4.73 5.57 -16.15
C THR A 35 3.41 6.26 -16.47
N ASN A 36 2.60 5.70 -17.37
CA ASN A 36 1.27 6.22 -17.71
C ASN A 36 0.33 6.13 -16.49
N ALA A 37 0.24 4.96 -15.85
CA ALA A 37 -0.54 4.80 -14.62
C ALA A 37 -0.03 5.68 -13.47
N ALA A 38 1.29 5.96 -13.44
CA ALA A 38 1.87 6.92 -12.49
C ALA A 38 1.57 8.39 -12.85
N ALA A 39 1.32 8.71 -14.11
CA ALA A 39 0.88 10.04 -14.54
C ALA A 39 -0.58 10.30 -14.15
N GLU A 40 -1.44 9.28 -14.14
CA GLU A 40 -2.82 9.37 -13.64
C GLU A 40 -2.94 9.46 -12.11
N LEU A 41 -1.87 9.16 -11.36
CA LEU A 41 -1.93 9.19 -9.90
C LEU A 41 -2.33 10.57 -9.33
N PRO A 42 -3.31 10.61 -8.41
CA PRO A 42 -3.71 11.82 -7.71
C PRO A 42 -2.62 12.27 -6.73
N ASP A 43 -2.77 13.50 -6.22
CA ASP A 43 -1.79 14.06 -5.30
C ASP A 43 -1.73 13.27 -3.97
N PRO A 44 -0.52 12.86 -3.52
CA PRO A 44 -0.37 11.99 -2.35
C PRO A 44 -0.63 12.65 -0.98
N ASP A 45 -0.74 13.98 -0.90
CA ASP A 45 -1.15 14.68 0.33
C ASP A 45 -2.68 14.93 0.37
N LEU A 46 -3.32 14.98 -0.81
CA LEU A 46 -4.78 15.22 -0.92
C LEU A 46 -5.61 13.93 -0.98
N TRP A 47 -5.00 12.77 -1.27
CA TRP A 47 -5.73 11.52 -1.41
C TRP A 47 -6.10 10.91 -0.03
N PRO A 48 -7.38 10.63 0.26
CA PRO A 48 -7.82 10.22 1.59
C PRO A 48 -7.53 8.75 1.93
N GLU A 49 -7.33 7.90 0.92
CA GLU A 49 -7.04 6.48 1.11
C GLU A 49 -5.54 6.17 1.17
N LYS A 50 -5.20 4.95 1.60
CA LYS A 50 -3.80 4.46 1.61
C LYS A 50 -3.43 3.68 0.35
N THR A 51 -4.32 3.67 -0.63
CA THR A 51 -4.21 2.92 -1.90
C THR A 51 -4.88 3.70 -3.03
N TYR A 52 -4.41 3.47 -4.26
CA TYR A 52 -5.05 3.90 -5.49
C TYR A 52 -4.99 2.73 -6.49
N GLN A 53 -6.11 2.43 -7.14
CA GLN A 53 -6.23 1.33 -8.09
C GLN A 53 -6.34 1.90 -9.51
N CYS A 54 -5.30 1.72 -10.32
CA CYS A 54 -5.27 2.20 -11.70
C CYS A 54 -5.60 1.05 -12.66
N PRO A 55 -6.70 1.10 -13.44
CA PRO A 55 -6.91 0.15 -14.53
C PRO A 55 -5.88 0.41 -15.64
N ILE A 56 -5.32 -0.65 -16.23
CA ILE A 56 -4.46 -0.58 -17.43
C ILE A 56 -4.73 -1.76 -18.36
N GLU A 57 -4.47 -1.59 -19.65
CA GLU A 57 -4.60 -2.67 -20.65
C GLU A 57 -3.24 -3.31 -20.97
N ILE A 58 -3.25 -4.64 -21.03
CA ILE A 58 -2.05 -5.50 -21.11
C ILE A 58 -2.41 -6.76 -21.90
N ASP A 59 -1.72 -7.04 -23.00
CA ASP A 59 -1.97 -8.24 -23.83
C ASP A 59 -3.46 -8.41 -24.23
N GLY A 60 -4.12 -7.29 -24.55
CA GLY A 60 -5.55 -7.23 -24.87
C GLY A 60 -6.48 -7.51 -23.67
N LYS A 61 -5.99 -7.42 -22.44
CA LYS A 61 -6.73 -7.71 -21.20
C LYS A 61 -6.60 -6.55 -20.22
N GLN A 62 -7.74 -6.08 -19.72
CA GLN A 62 -7.74 -5.12 -18.62
C GLN A 62 -7.22 -5.78 -17.33
N ARG A 63 -6.35 -5.05 -16.65
CA ARG A 63 -5.72 -5.38 -15.36
C ARG A 63 -5.78 -4.16 -14.45
N THR A 64 -5.42 -4.33 -13.19
CA THR A 64 -5.39 -3.25 -12.21
C THR A 64 -4.02 -3.20 -11.52
N ILE A 65 -3.42 -2.02 -11.46
CA ILE A 65 -2.22 -1.74 -10.66
C ILE A 65 -2.66 -1.17 -9.31
N ASP A 66 -2.24 -1.83 -8.23
CA ASP A 66 -2.36 -1.30 -6.88
C ASP A 66 -1.14 -0.43 -6.54
N PHE A 67 -1.33 0.88 -6.46
CA PHE A 67 -0.37 1.79 -5.82
C PHE A 67 -0.72 1.93 -4.33
N ALA A 68 0.30 1.91 -3.48
CA ALA A 68 0.18 2.10 -2.04
C ALA A 68 0.85 3.41 -1.61
N LEU A 69 0.15 4.18 -0.79
CA LEU A 69 0.65 5.44 -0.24
C LEU A 69 1.63 5.16 0.90
N LYS A 70 2.83 5.73 0.83
CA LYS A 70 3.93 5.49 1.77
C LYS A 70 4.59 6.80 2.15
N SER A 71 4.52 7.17 3.43
CA SER A 71 5.30 8.27 3.99
C SER A 71 6.79 7.93 3.90
N ILE A 72 7.57 8.77 3.20
CA ILE A 72 9.02 8.72 3.19
C ILE A 72 9.58 9.91 3.96
N ASN A 73 10.70 9.73 4.65
CA ASN A 73 11.33 10.84 5.37
C ASN A 73 12.30 11.59 4.45
N ARG A 74 12.02 12.89 4.18
CA ARG A 74 12.99 13.85 3.62
C ARG A 74 13.51 14.72 4.77
N GLY A 75 14.57 14.26 5.42
CA GLY A 75 15.27 14.98 6.49
C GLY A 75 14.43 15.11 7.77
N LYS A 76 13.66 16.20 7.85
CA LYS A 76 12.74 16.50 8.98
C LYS A 76 11.26 16.37 8.62
N VAL A 77 10.92 16.13 7.35
CA VAL A 77 9.53 16.11 6.85
C VAL A 77 9.15 14.74 6.33
N LEU A 78 8.02 14.21 6.80
CA LEU A 78 7.38 13.01 6.24
C LEU A 78 6.60 13.41 4.99
N ALA A 79 7.18 13.20 3.81
CA ALA A 79 6.49 13.43 2.54
C ALA A 79 5.76 12.14 2.12
N PRO A 80 4.43 12.16 1.89
CA PRO A 80 3.75 11.02 1.30
C PRO A 80 4.16 10.87 -0.18
N ARG A 81 4.46 9.64 -0.60
CA ARG A 81 4.66 9.29 -2.01
C ARG A 81 3.98 7.96 -2.33
N TRP A 82 3.57 7.84 -3.59
CA TRP A 82 3.03 6.60 -4.13
C TRP A 82 4.13 5.55 -4.34
N THR A 83 3.80 4.28 -4.08
CA THR A 83 4.68 3.14 -4.31
C THR A 83 3.95 1.98 -4.97
N TYR A 84 4.51 1.43 -6.05
CA TYR A 84 4.01 0.19 -6.65
C TYR A 84 4.68 -1.03 -6.01
N GLU A 85 3.89 -2.05 -5.66
CA GLU A 85 4.30 -3.24 -4.87
C GLU A 85 4.98 -2.92 -3.51
N GLY A 86 4.99 -1.65 -3.06
CA GLY A 86 5.86 -1.18 -1.98
C GLY A 86 7.36 -1.17 -2.32
N ARG A 87 7.72 -1.47 -3.59
CA ARG A 87 9.08 -1.64 -4.13
C ARG A 87 9.52 -0.45 -4.97
N ILE A 88 8.70 -0.03 -5.94
CA ILE A 88 9.03 1.07 -6.86
C ILE A 88 8.43 2.37 -6.31
N LEU A 89 9.26 3.37 -6.04
CA LEU A 89 8.85 4.69 -5.56
C LEU A 89 8.53 5.61 -6.74
N ILE A 90 7.31 6.12 -6.81
CA ILE A 90 6.90 7.05 -7.86
C ILE A 90 7.42 8.45 -7.54
N ARG A 91 8.10 9.09 -8.51
CA ARG A 91 8.80 10.38 -8.35
C ARG A 91 8.16 11.54 -9.13
N LYS A 92 6.83 11.57 -9.26
CA LYS A 92 6.06 12.60 -10.00
C LYS A 92 6.26 14.06 -9.49
N ARG A 93 6.85 14.24 -8.30
CA ARG A 93 7.21 15.55 -7.67
C ARG A 93 8.73 15.69 -7.44
N ASP A 94 9.56 15.40 -8.44
CA ASP A 94 11.03 15.58 -8.42
C ASP A 94 11.52 16.39 -9.65
N ALA A 95 10.59 17.04 -10.36
CA ALA A 95 10.78 17.97 -11.47
C ALA A 95 10.22 19.33 -11.09
#